data_AF-A0A2D6CT70-F1
#
_entry.id   AF-A0A2D6CT70-F1
#
_cell.length_a   1.000
_cell.length_b   1.000
_cell.length_c   1.000
_cell.angle_alpha   90.00
_cell.angle_beta   90.00
_cell.angle_gamma   90.00
#
_symmetry.space_group_name_H-M   'P 1'
#
loop_
_entity.id
_entity.type
_entity.pdbx_description
1 polymer ?
#
loop_
_entity_poly.entity_id
_entity_poly.type
_entity_poly.pdbx_seq_one_letter_code
_entity_poly.pdbx_strand_id
1 'polypeptide(L)'
;MRSIAGTLVGRYDWSEAGAVGLILTDQPPFVGIQRATTHSPGNPTRCTIALTVPYWASASDVADAYLEGRRELLDRGAPKLRPLSEKSSALMFFVSERLDTDGKPNHDWKRIWRDWIAEYPEWGFPDAQRLNSEYRRLVKAVCGARRGPTLTGTIAFGERV
;
A
#
# COMPACT_ATOMS: atom_id res chain seq x y z
N MET A 1 -1.75 16.27 -41.05
CA MET A 1 -0.93 15.19 -40.43
C MET A 1 -0.80 15.51 -38.96
N ARG A 2 -1.40 14.71 -38.06
CA ARG A 2 -1.18 14.87 -36.61
C ARG A 2 0.25 14.40 -36.31
N SER A 3 1.06 15.26 -35.69
CA SER A 3 2.42 14.93 -35.26
C SER A 3 2.38 13.75 -34.28
N ILE A 4 3.29 12.78 -34.44
CA ILE A 4 3.45 11.62 -33.54
C ILE A 4 3.61 12.09 -32.08
N ALA A 5 4.27 13.24 -31.86
CA ALA A 5 4.40 13.84 -30.54
C ALA A 5 3.03 14.19 -29.92
N GLY A 6 2.08 14.70 -30.72
CA GLY A 6 0.74 15.02 -30.25
C GLY A 6 -0.07 13.79 -29.83
N THR A 7 0.15 12.64 -30.47
CA THR A 7 -0.46 11.37 -30.04
C THR A 7 0.15 10.85 -28.73
N LEU A 8 1.46 11.04 -28.53
CA LEU A 8 2.15 10.63 -27.31
C LEU A 8 1.74 11.49 -26.10
N VAL A 9 1.64 12.81 -26.29
CA VAL A 9 1.17 13.76 -25.26
C VAL A 9 -0.23 13.37 -24.76
N GLY A 10 -1.16 13.08 -25.68
CA GLY A 10 -2.53 12.72 -25.31
C GLY A 10 -2.68 11.36 -24.61
N ARG A 11 -1.68 10.47 -24.71
CA ARG A 11 -1.77 9.09 -24.19
C ARG A 11 -0.98 8.87 -22.91
N TYR A 12 0.13 9.58 -22.72
CA TYR A 12 1.08 9.31 -21.63
C TYR A 12 1.26 10.48 -20.65
N ASP A 13 0.43 11.53 -20.76
CA ASP A 13 0.50 12.74 -19.94
C ASP A 13 1.91 13.36 -19.92
N TRP A 14 2.59 13.28 -21.08
CA TRP A 14 3.92 13.84 -21.29
C TRP A 14 3.83 15.29 -21.74
N SER A 15 4.84 16.08 -21.40
CA SER A 15 5.04 17.36 -22.08
C SER A 15 5.41 17.12 -23.55
N GLU A 16 5.03 18.04 -24.42
CA GLU A 16 5.37 17.98 -25.85
C GLU A 16 6.89 17.88 -26.07
N ALA A 17 7.68 18.59 -25.24
CA ALA A 17 9.13 18.49 -25.23
C ALA A 17 9.63 17.09 -24.87
N GLY A 18 9.00 16.40 -23.91
CA GLY A 18 9.34 15.03 -23.55
C GLY A 18 9.01 14.02 -24.66
N ALA A 19 7.89 14.21 -25.35
CA ALA A 19 7.52 13.39 -26.50
C ALA A 19 8.48 13.58 -27.69
N VAL A 20 8.91 14.81 -27.96
CA VAL A 20 9.92 15.11 -28.99
C VAL A 20 11.27 14.53 -28.59
N GLY A 21 11.66 14.62 -27.32
CA GLY A 21 12.87 14.01 -26.77
C GLY A 21 12.94 12.52 -27.10
N LEU A 22 11.89 11.76 -26.79
CA LEU A 22 11.82 10.33 -27.12
C LEU A 22 12.01 10.05 -28.62
N ILE A 23 11.33 10.81 -29.49
CA ILE A 23 11.42 10.59 -30.93
C ILE A 23 12.87 10.80 -31.43
N LEU A 24 13.59 11.74 -30.84
CA LEU A 24 14.94 12.12 -31.27
C LEU A 24 16.04 11.27 -30.63
N THR A 25 15.86 10.80 -29.39
CA THR A 25 16.91 10.14 -28.61
C THR A 25 16.64 8.67 -28.33
N ASP A 26 15.45 8.18 -28.67
CA ASP A 26 14.93 6.85 -28.28
C ASP A 26 14.99 6.61 -26.75
N GLN A 27 15.04 7.68 -25.96
CA GLN A 27 15.00 7.63 -24.50
C GLN A 27 13.73 8.33 -23.98
N PRO A 28 12.91 7.66 -23.15
CA PRO A 28 11.72 8.27 -22.59
C PRO A 28 12.08 9.43 -21.64
N PRO A 29 11.26 10.50 -21.59
CA PRO A 29 11.47 11.56 -20.63
C PRO A 29 11.37 11.00 -19.21
N PHE A 30 12.18 11.53 -18.28
CA PHE A 30 12.07 11.17 -16.87
C PHE A 30 10.74 11.69 -16.34
N VAL A 31 9.74 10.82 -16.30
CA VAL A 31 8.46 11.09 -15.66
C VAL A 31 8.51 10.40 -14.30
N GLY A 32 8.67 11.19 -13.24
CA GLY A 32 8.56 10.67 -11.88
C GLY A 32 7.18 10.03 -11.65
N ILE A 33 7.06 9.19 -10.63
CA ILE A 33 5.79 8.56 -10.26
C ILE A 33 4.78 9.66 -9.94
N GLN A 34 3.78 9.79 -10.82
CA GLN A 34 3.01 11.05 -10.94
C GLN A 34 1.96 11.25 -9.85
N ARG A 35 1.52 10.20 -9.14
CA ARG A 35 0.48 10.35 -8.14
C ARG A 35 0.38 9.16 -7.19
N ALA A 36 0.58 9.40 -5.90
CA ALA A 36 0.07 8.55 -4.83
C ALA A 36 -1.27 9.14 -4.36
N THR A 37 -2.40 8.61 -4.85
CA THR A 37 -3.71 9.04 -4.36
C THR A 37 -4.08 8.18 -3.16
N THR A 38 -4.14 8.81 -1.98
CA THR A 38 -4.60 8.14 -0.76
C THR A 38 -6.11 8.31 -0.62
N HIS A 39 -6.88 7.25 -0.82
CA HIS A 39 -8.30 7.25 -0.46
C HIS A 39 -8.46 6.74 0.98
N SER A 40 -9.02 7.58 1.87
CA SER A 40 -9.33 7.22 3.25
C SER A 40 -10.83 7.39 3.50
N PRO A 41 -11.67 6.40 3.12
CA PRO A 41 -13.12 6.50 3.27
C PRO A 41 -13.53 6.23 4.73
N GLY A 42 -13.13 7.10 5.67
CA GLY A 42 -13.50 7.07 7.11
C GLY A 42 -13.09 5.81 7.91
N ASN A 43 -12.82 4.69 7.24
CA ASN A 43 -12.42 3.42 7.79
C ASN A 43 -10.93 3.16 7.45
N PRO A 44 -10.05 3.13 8.45
CA PRO A 44 -8.61 2.98 8.25
C PRO A 44 -8.21 1.63 7.64
N THR A 45 -9.06 0.60 7.71
CA THR A 45 -8.80 -0.70 7.05
C THR A 45 -9.08 -0.69 5.56
N ARG A 46 -9.63 0.41 5.04
CA ARG A 46 -9.93 0.61 3.61
C ARG A 46 -9.07 1.71 2.99
N CYS A 47 -7.94 2.02 3.61
CA CYS A 47 -6.97 2.94 3.05
C CYS A 47 -6.27 2.30 1.85
N THR A 48 -6.50 2.85 0.67
CA THR A 48 -5.83 2.41 -0.55
C THR A 48 -4.79 3.45 -0.94
N ILE A 49 -3.55 3.00 -1.15
CA ILE A 49 -2.51 3.79 -1.80
C ILE A 49 -2.54 3.39 -3.28
N ALA A 50 -3.11 4.24 -4.12
CA ALA A 50 -3.10 4.05 -5.56
C ALA A 50 -1.85 4.75 -6.13
N LEU A 51 -0.95 3.98 -6.75
CA LEU A 51 0.22 4.50 -7.43
C LEU A 51 0.00 4.46 -8.95
N THR A 52 0.12 5.59 -9.62
CA THR A 52 0.22 5.64 -11.07
C THR A 52 1.69 5.55 -11.45
N VAL A 53 2.11 4.37 -11.90
CA VAL A 53 3.51 4.04 -12.19
C VAL A 53 3.71 3.92 -13.71
N PRO A 54 4.68 4.62 -14.31
CA PRO A 54 5.02 4.41 -15.71
C PRO A 54 5.63 3.01 -15.94
N TYR A 55 5.45 2.43 -17.13
CA TYR A 55 5.89 1.05 -17.40
C TYR A 55 7.41 0.84 -17.30
N TRP A 56 8.20 1.92 -17.39
CA TRP A 56 9.65 1.91 -17.29
C TRP A 56 10.17 2.19 -15.88
N ALA A 57 9.30 2.35 -14.87
CA ALA A 57 9.74 2.60 -13.50
C ALA A 57 10.51 1.41 -12.94
N SER A 58 11.57 1.69 -12.18
CA SER A 58 12.29 0.63 -11.46
C SER A 58 11.51 0.19 -10.22
N ALA A 59 11.78 -1.04 -9.74
CA ALA A 59 11.16 -1.54 -8.51
C ALA A 59 11.49 -0.66 -7.28
N SER A 60 12.69 -0.06 -7.25
CA SER A 60 13.09 0.89 -6.21
C SER A 60 12.24 2.15 -6.23
N ASP A 61 11.97 2.72 -7.41
CA ASP A 61 11.15 3.94 -7.52
C ASP A 61 9.73 3.69 -6.99
N VAL A 62 9.16 2.53 -7.32
CA VAL A 62 7.82 2.13 -6.84
C VAL A 62 7.81 1.97 -5.33
N ALA A 63 8.85 1.36 -4.75
CA ALA A 63 8.98 1.20 -3.32
C ALA A 63 9.09 2.55 -2.60
N ASP A 64 9.88 3.48 -3.14
CA ASP A 64 10.06 4.82 -2.57
C ASP A 64 8.77 5.63 -2.61
N ALA A 65 8.06 5.64 -3.75
CA ALA A 65 6.78 6.33 -3.88
C ALA A 65 5.69 5.71 -2.98
N TYR A 66 5.68 4.39 -2.82
CA TYR A 66 4.80 3.73 -1.86
C TYR A 66 5.11 4.17 -0.42
N LEU A 67 6.39 4.19 -0.04
CA LEU A 67 6.83 4.58 1.29
C LEU A 67 6.49 6.05 1.59
N GLU A 68 6.63 6.93 0.61
CA GLU A 68 6.25 8.33 0.72
C GLU A 68 4.73 8.50 0.91
N GLY A 69 3.91 7.89 0.04
CA GLY A 69 2.45 7.91 0.20
C GLY A 69 1.99 7.26 1.51
N ARG A 70 2.70 6.22 1.98
CA ARG A 70 2.47 5.60 3.29
C ARG A 70 2.84 6.55 4.43
N ARG A 71 3.95 7.28 4.35
CA ARG A 71 4.34 8.29 5.36
C ARG A 71 3.30 9.39 5.43
N GLU A 72 2.87 9.95 4.30
CA GLU A 72 1.80 10.96 4.28
C GLU A 72 0.50 10.46 4.91
N LEU A 73 0.13 9.20 4.64
CA LEU A 73 -1.05 8.59 5.21
C LEU A 73 -0.91 8.38 6.73
N LEU A 74 0.29 8.06 7.23
CA LEU A 74 0.54 7.81 8.65
C LEU A 74 0.81 9.10 9.45
N ASP A 75 1.49 10.08 8.87
CA ASP A 75 1.93 11.31 9.55
C ASP A 75 0.78 12.30 9.81
N ARG A 76 -0.36 12.16 9.11
CA ARG A 76 -1.58 12.98 9.33
C ARG A 76 -2.36 12.64 10.61
N GLY A 77 -1.70 12.18 11.66
CA GLY A 77 -2.30 11.97 12.98
C GLY A 77 -2.53 10.51 13.37
N ALA A 78 -1.90 9.54 12.69
CA ALA A 78 -1.82 8.20 13.27
C ALA A 78 -0.84 8.25 14.47
N PRO A 79 -1.20 7.68 15.64
CA PRO A 79 -0.23 7.53 16.71
C PRO A 79 0.95 6.74 16.16
N LYS A 80 2.17 7.21 16.44
CA LYS A 80 3.43 6.56 16.01
C LYS A 80 3.29 5.06 16.22
N LEU A 81 3.11 4.32 15.12
CA LEU A 81 3.02 2.87 15.17
C LEU A 81 4.35 2.40 15.75
N ARG A 82 4.31 1.84 16.97
CA ARG A 82 5.52 1.25 17.54
C ARG A 82 5.99 0.17 16.57
N PRO A 83 7.31 0.09 16.30
CA PRO A 83 7.84 -0.99 15.50
C PRO A 83 7.30 -2.31 16.05
N LEU A 84 6.71 -3.13 15.17
CA LEU A 84 6.31 -4.47 15.54
C LEU A 84 7.58 -5.24 15.93
N SER A 85 7.48 -6.08 16.97
CA SER A 85 8.56 -7.03 17.26
C SER A 85 8.81 -7.91 16.04
N GLU A 86 10.01 -8.45 15.89
CA GLU A 86 10.36 -9.36 14.79
C GLU A 86 9.35 -10.52 14.68
N LYS A 87 9.03 -11.17 15.81
CA LYS A 87 7.99 -12.20 15.91
C LYS A 87 6.62 -11.70 15.43
N SER A 88 6.22 -10.50 15.82
CA SER A 88 4.92 -9.93 15.42
C SER A 88 4.86 -9.63 13.92
N SER A 89 5.95 -9.13 13.34
CA SER A 89 6.07 -8.89 11.90
C SER A 89 6.03 -10.20 11.13
N ALA A 90 6.83 -11.19 11.54
CA ALA A 90 6.85 -12.52 10.94
C ALA A 90 5.46 -13.17 10.99
N LEU A 91 4.76 -13.09 12.13
CA LEU A 91 3.41 -13.63 12.27
C LEU A 91 2.41 -12.95 11.34
N MET A 92 2.48 -11.62 11.20
CA MET A 92 1.61 -10.86 10.29
C MET A 92 1.82 -11.30 8.83
N PHE A 93 3.06 -11.36 8.37
CA PHE A 93 3.38 -11.78 7.01
C PHE A 93 2.94 -13.23 6.76
N PHE A 94 3.36 -14.16 7.63
CA PHE A 94 3.07 -15.58 7.51
C PHE A 94 1.57 -15.87 7.41
N VAL A 95 0.75 -15.23 8.25
CA VAL A 95 -0.70 -15.42 8.22
C VAL A 95 -1.29 -14.75 6.98
N SER A 96 -0.84 -13.55 6.60
CA SER A 96 -1.40 -12.80 5.46
C SER A 96 -1.25 -13.52 4.12
N GLU A 97 -0.13 -14.21 3.90
CA GLU A 97 0.09 -15.04 2.70
C GLU A 97 -0.86 -16.25 2.61
N ARG A 98 -1.50 -16.61 3.73
CA ARG A 98 -2.41 -17.75 3.86
C ARG A 98 -3.87 -17.32 3.97
N LEU A 99 -4.18 -16.04 3.75
CA LEU A 99 -5.55 -15.54 3.64
C LEU A 99 -6.01 -15.54 2.18
N ASP A 100 -7.31 -15.69 1.98
CA ASP A 100 -7.98 -15.46 0.71
C ASP A 100 -8.24 -13.96 0.48
N THR A 101 -8.87 -13.64 -0.65
CA THR A 101 -9.24 -12.27 -1.02
C THR A 101 -10.25 -11.61 -0.07
N ASP A 102 -11.01 -12.41 0.70
CA ASP A 102 -11.96 -11.93 1.71
C ASP A 102 -11.31 -11.80 3.10
N GLY A 103 -10.01 -12.09 3.22
CA GLY A 103 -9.27 -12.08 4.48
C GLY A 103 -9.58 -13.26 5.39
N LYS A 104 -10.17 -14.34 4.87
CA LYS A 104 -10.38 -15.60 5.59
C LYS A 104 -9.19 -16.52 5.34
N PRO A 105 -8.77 -17.31 6.32
CA PRO A 105 -7.64 -18.22 6.12
C PRO A 105 -8.01 -19.34 5.13
N ASN A 106 -7.13 -19.58 4.15
CA ASN A 106 -7.23 -20.65 3.16
C ASN A 106 -7.26 -22.06 3.80
N HIS A 107 -6.80 -22.14 5.05
CA HIS A 107 -6.74 -23.36 5.85
C HIS A 107 -7.24 -23.10 7.27
N ASP A 108 -7.68 -24.15 7.98
CA ASP A 108 -8.00 -24.03 9.40
C ASP A 108 -6.78 -23.54 10.20
N TRP A 109 -7.04 -22.76 11.24
CA TRP A 109 -6.03 -22.21 12.15
C TRP A 109 -5.14 -23.30 12.77
N LYS A 110 -5.66 -24.52 12.95
CA LYS A 110 -4.85 -25.67 13.40
C LYS A 110 -3.74 -26.04 12.42
N ARG A 111 -3.98 -25.91 11.11
CA ARG A 111 -2.95 -26.16 10.10
C ARG A 111 -1.94 -25.03 10.07
N ILE A 112 -2.41 -23.77 10.04
CA ILE A 112 -1.56 -22.57 10.09
C ILE A 112 -0.63 -22.61 11.31
N TRP A 113 -1.12 -23.04 12.47
CA TRP A 113 -0.33 -23.20 13.68
C TRP A 113 0.75 -24.28 13.60
N ARG A 114 0.44 -25.44 13.00
CA ARG A 114 1.46 -26.49 12.79
C ARG A 114 2.55 -26.02 11.83
N ASP A 115 2.15 -25.36 10.75
CA ASP A 115 3.08 -24.81 9.76
C ASP A 115 3.95 -23.73 10.43
N TRP A 116 3.37 -22.88 11.28
CA TRP A 116 4.10 -21.87 12.05
C TRP A 116 5.14 -22.49 12.99
N ILE A 117 4.79 -23.53 13.75
CA ILE A 117 5.75 -24.18 14.67
C ILE A 117 6.88 -24.86 13.89
N ALA A 118 6.59 -25.41 12.72
CA ALA A 118 7.59 -26.04 11.88
C ALA A 118 8.59 -25.02 11.30
N GLU A 119 8.13 -23.82 10.95
CA GLU A 119 8.95 -22.76 10.36
C GLU A 119 9.67 -21.90 11.41
N TYR A 120 9.02 -21.64 12.55
CA TYR A 120 9.52 -20.77 13.63
C TYR A 120 9.41 -21.45 15.01
N PRO A 121 10.19 -22.51 15.28
CA PRO A 121 10.08 -23.30 16.51
C PRO A 121 10.33 -22.47 17.78
N GLU A 122 11.23 -21.50 17.73
CA GLU A 122 11.54 -20.56 18.83
C GLU A 122 10.40 -19.58 19.13
N TRP A 123 9.49 -19.37 18.19
CA TRP A 123 8.33 -18.47 18.34
C TRP A 123 7.00 -19.21 18.46
N GLY A 124 7.05 -20.49 18.84
CA GLY A 124 5.87 -21.33 19.01
C GLY A 124 4.76 -20.70 19.87
N PHE A 125 3.54 -21.07 19.53
CA PHE A 125 2.36 -20.77 20.34
C PHE A 125 1.87 -22.07 21.01
N PRO A 126 1.31 -22.01 22.23
CA PRO A 126 0.82 -23.21 22.92
C PRO A 126 -0.26 -23.96 22.12
N ASP A 127 -1.10 -23.22 21.41
CA ASP A 127 -2.18 -23.75 20.60
C ASP A 127 -2.57 -22.77 19.47
N ALA A 128 -3.40 -23.25 18.55
CA ALA A 128 -3.90 -22.46 17.43
C ALA A 128 -4.78 -21.28 17.85
N GLN A 129 -5.45 -21.36 19.00
CA GLN A 129 -6.32 -20.29 19.50
C GLN A 129 -5.49 -19.08 19.96
N ARG A 130 -4.33 -19.32 20.58
CA ARG A 130 -3.38 -18.27 20.96
C ARG A 130 -2.74 -17.60 19.77
N LEU A 131 -2.35 -18.37 18.75
CA LEU A 131 -1.85 -17.80 17.49
C LEU A 131 -2.89 -16.88 16.84
N ASN A 132 -4.13 -17.35 16.69
CA ASN A 132 -5.23 -16.55 16.13
C ASN A 132 -5.52 -15.29 16.96
N SER A 133 -5.54 -15.42 18.30
CA SER A 133 -5.78 -14.29 19.20
C SER A 133 -4.70 -13.22 19.07
N GLU A 134 -3.43 -13.62 18.99
CA GLU A 134 -2.31 -12.69 18.83
C GLU A 134 -2.35 -12.03 17.45
N TYR A 135 -2.61 -12.80 16.38
CA TYR A 135 -2.81 -12.24 15.05
C TYR A 135 -3.94 -11.20 15.02
N ARG A 136 -5.12 -11.51 15.59
CA ARG A 136 -6.23 -10.55 15.69
C ARG A 136 -5.88 -9.32 16.50
N ARG A 137 -5.09 -9.46 17.57
CA ARG A 137 -4.60 -8.35 18.36
C ARG A 137 -3.65 -7.46 17.54
N LEU A 138 -2.76 -8.06 16.75
CA LEU A 138 -1.86 -7.33 15.84
C LEU A 138 -2.65 -6.58 14.76
N VAL A 139 -3.60 -7.24 14.10
CA VAL A 139 -4.52 -6.61 13.15
C VAL A 139 -5.27 -5.46 13.82
N LYS A 140 -5.84 -5.65 15.01
CA LYS A 140 -6.51 -4.59 15.75
C LYS A 140 -5.56 -3.45 16.16
N ALA A 141 -4.30 -3.74 16.49
CA ALA A 141 -3.33 -2.70 16.84
C ALA A 141 -2.97 -1.85 15.60
N VAL A 142 -2.74 -2.50 14.46
CA VAL A 142 -2.43 -1.84 13.19
C VAL A 142 -3.65 -1.06 12.65
N CYS A 143 -4.84 -1.66 12.71
CA CYS A 143 -6.07 -1.09 12.17
C CYS A 143 -6.82 -0.16 13.14
N GLY A 144 -6.72 -0.41 14.45
CA GLY A 144 -7.49 0.25 15.50
C GLY A 144 -6.78 1.42 16.19
N ALA A 145 -5.49 1.63 15.92
CA ALA A 145 -4.73 2.79 16.40
C ALA A 145 -5.27 4.16 15.89
N ARG A 146 -6.31 4.20 15.04
CA ARG A 146 -6.80 5.42 14.36
C ARG A 146 -8.10 6.04 14.92
N ARG A 147 -8.40 5.91 16.22
CA ARG A 147 -9.53 6.66 16.84
C ARG A 147 -9.08 7.95 17.52
N GLY A 148 -9.15 9.06 16.78
CA GLY A 148 -9.32 10.44 17.28
C GLY A 148 -8.72 11.54 16.37
N PRO A 149 -9.27 12.77 16.31
CA PRO A 149 -10.67 13.21 16.41
C PRO A 149 -11.30 13.48 15.03
N THR A 150 -12.64 13.47 15.00
CA THR A 150 -13.49 13.84 13.87
C THR A 150 -13.13 15.24 13.34
N LEU A 151 -12.65 15.34 12.10
CA LEU A 151 -12.66 16.60 11.35
C LEU A 151 -13.80 16.54 10.34
N THR A 152 -14.91 17.17 10.71
CA THR A 152 -15.95 17.62 9.80
C THR A 152 -15.35 18.67 8.86
N GLY A 153 -14.84 18.22 7.71
CA GLY A 153 -14.35 19.09 6.65
C GLY A 153 -15.22 18.91 5.42
N THR A 154 -16.24 19.76 5.28
CA THR A 154 -17.03 19.91 4.05
C THR A 154 -16.09 20.31 2.92
N ILE A 155 -15.86 19.40 1.97
CA ILE A 155 -15.19 19.74 0.70
C ILE A 155 -16.28 20.26 -0.23
N ALA A 156 -16.32 21.58 -0.40
CA ALA A 156 -17.10 22.23 -1.45
C ALA A 156 -16.49 21.84 -2.81
N PHE A 157 -17.31 21.25 -3.68
CA PHE A 157 -16.98 21.07 -5.09
C PHE A 157 -17.04 22.44 -5.77
N GLY A 158 -15.88 22.97 -6.17
CA GLY A 158 -15.81 24.06 -7.12
C GLY A 158 -15.99 23.50 -8.53
N GLU A 159 -17.16 23.69 -9.11
CA GLU A 159 -17.34 23.64 -10.56
C GLU A 159 -16.48 24.75 -11.19
N ARG A 160 -15.68 24.39 -12.19
CA ARG A 160 -15.17 25.35 -13.16
C ARG A 160 -15.64 24.93 -14.55
N VAL A 161 -16.59 25.72 -15.02
CA VAL A 161 -16.82 26.29 -16.38
C VAL A 161 -16.49 25.40 -17.56
#